data_AF-A0A968W8I8-F1
#
_entry.id   AF-A0A968W8I8-F1
#
_cell.length_a   1.000
_cell.length_b   1.000
_cell.length_c   1.000
_cell.angle_alpha   90.00
_cell.angle_beta   90.00
_cell.angle_gamma   90.00
#
_symmetry.space_group_name_H-M   'P 1'
#
loop_
_entity.id
_entity.type
_entity.pdbx_description
1 polymer ?
#
loop_
_entity_poly.entity_id
_entity_poly.type
_entity_poly.pdbx_seq_one_letter_code
_entity_poly.pdbx_strand_id
1 'polypeptide(L)'
;MALEFQIFLTYEKPTLNRWLAQLDGSHSKTYYNKFVGKMLSGGLIQFFQKYSVLARLLGTTTDFWITNTCEFIQRLQLDWGDIQKTFQDNSELGKVVNIKAGLSDLHNQGRSVFALKFASGLKLIYKPKDLGLEVAFFGLVKYLNNFQMLPQLKLMEVLNRSNYGWVEYMEHLPLKDSEAAARYYQSSGNSFYVYCTCYRVEIFIMKILLPVENILSPLT
;
A
#
# COMPACT_ATOMS: atom_id res chain seq x y z
N MET A 1 -11.76 9.54 -23.15
CA MET A 1 -10.68 10.32 -23.78
C MET A 1 -10.25 9.77 -25.13
N ALA A 2 -10.04 8.45 -25.28
CA ALA A 2 -9.71 7.85 -26.59
C ALA A 2 -10.76 8.13 -27.67
N LEU A 3 -12.06 8.08 -27.33
CA LEU A 3 -13.15 8.46 -28.24
C LEU A 3 -13.07 9.93 -28.69
N GLU A 4 -12.83 10.87 -27.78
CA GLU A 4 -12.68 12.29 -28.11
C GLU A 4 -11.44 12.55 -28.96
N PHE A 5 -10.35 11.80 -28.74
CA PHE A 5 -9.18 11.84 -29.60
C PHE A 5 -9.49 11.31 -31.01
N GLN A 6 -10.25 10.21 -31.12
CA GLN A 6 -10.70 9.70 -32.42
C GLN A 6 -11.60 10.70 -33.15
N ILE A 7 -12.53 11.34 -32.44
CA ILE A 7 -13.37 12.43 -32.98
C ILE A 7 -12.50 13.59 -33.45
N PHE A 8 -11.54 14.06 -32.65
CA PHE A 8 -10.58 15.10 -33.05
C PHE A 8 -9.83 14.73 -34.34
N LEU A 9 -9.33 13.49 -34.43
CA LEU A 9 -8.66 13.01 -35.64
C LEU A 9 -9.59 12.98 -36.87
N THR A 10 -10.90 12.80 -36.69
CA THR A 10 -11.87 12.83 -37.80
C THR A 10 -12.12 14.23 -38.34
N TYR A 11 -12.00 15.27 -37.51
CA TYR A 11 -12.13 16.66 -37.93
C TYR A 11 -10.84 17.21 -38.55
N GLU A 12 -9.67 16.75 -38.08
CA GLU A 12 -8.36 17.22 -38.54
C GLU A 12 -7.80 16.46 -39.75
N LYS A 13 -8.43 15.35 -40.17
CA LYS A 13 -8.00 14.55 -41.33
C LYS A 13 -9.05 14.52 -42.44
N PRO A 14 -8.70 14.87 -43.70
CA PRO A 14 -9.43 14.40 -44.87
C PRO A 14 -9.35 12.86 -44.95
N THR A 15 -10.40 12.21 -45.44
CA THR A 15 -10.62 10.75 -45.43
C THR A 15 -9.45 9.91 -45.96
N LEU A 16 -8.62 10.43 -46.88
CA LEU A 16 -7.46 9.72 -47.43
C LEU A 16 -6.25 9.59 -46.48
N ASN A 17 -6.03 10.56 -45.58
CA ASN A 17 -4.85 10.56 -44.68
C ASN A 17 -5.00 9.63 -43.46
N ARG A 18 -6.17 9.00 -43.31
CA ARG A 18 -6.44 8.02 -42.24
C ARG A 18 -5.65 6.72 -42.46
N TRP A 19 -5.50 6.29 -43.72
CA TRP A 19 -4.76 5.10 -44.10
C TRP A 19 -3.24 5.30 -44.01
N LEU A 20 -2.72 6.46 -44.45
CA LEU A 20 -1.28 6.75 -44.42
C LEU A 20 -0.72 6.90 -43.00
N ALA A 21 -1.52 7.41 -42.05
CA ALA A 21 -1.07 7.62 -40.68
C ALA A 21 -1.05 6.36 -39.80
N GLN A 22 -1.62 5.23 -40.25
CA GLN A 22 -1.45 3.94 -39.59
C GLN A 22 -0.05 3.34 -39.84
N LEU A 23 0.68 3.85 -40.85
CA LEU A 23 1.98 3.34 -41.26
C LEU A 23 3.15 4.09 -40.60
N ASP A 24 2.96 5.34 -40.17
CA ASP A 24 4.02 6.16 -39.53
C ASP A 24 3.67 6.52 -38.08
N GLY A 25 4.30 5.82 -37.12
CA GLY A 25 4.16 6.07 -35.68
C GLY A 25 4.59 7.48 -35.22
N SER A 26 5.37 8.20 -36.03
CA SER A 26 5.85 9.55 -35.71
C SER A 26 4.75 10.62 -35.77
N HIS A 27 3.79 10.50 -36.68
CA HIS A 27 2.68 11.44 -36.82
C HIS A 27 1.67 11.36 -35.69
N SER A 28 1.49 10.18 -35.08
CA SER A 28 0.57 9.97 -33.95
C SER A 28 0.90 10.86 -32.74
N LYS A 29 2.20 11.05 -32.43
CA LYS A 29 2.65 11.88 -31.29
C LYS A 29 2.38 13.36 -31.51
N THR A 30 2.53 13.87 -32.73
CA THR A 30 2.26 15.27 -33.08
C THR A 30 0.78 15.61 -32.95
N TYR A 31 -0.12 14.76 -33.47
CA TYR A 31 -1.56 14.98 -33.32
C TYR A 31 -2.04 14.78 -31.88
N TYR A 32 -1.46 13.83 -31.15
CA TYR A 32 -1.71 13.68 -29.73
C TYR A 32 -1.33 14.95 -28.95
N ASN A 33 -0.15 15.53 -29.22
CA ASN A 33 0.27 16.78 -28.59
C ASN A 33 -0.65 17.96 -28.97
N LYS A 34 -1.10 18.05 -30.23
CA LYS A 34 -2.09 19.05 -30.66
C LYS A 34 -3.42 18.88 -29.93
N PHE A 35 -3.90 17.64 -29.80
CA PHE A 35 -5.10 17.32 -29.03
C PHE A 35 -4.94 17.72 -27.57
N VAL A 36 -3.84 17.35 -26.91
CA VAL A 36 -3.53 17.76 -25.54
C VAL A 36 -3.50 19.28 -25.41
N GLY A 37 -2.85 19.98 -26.34
CA GLY A 37 -2.84 21.46 -26.38
C GLY A 37 -4.24 22.06 -26.44
N LYS A 38 -5.10 21.56 -27.35
CA LYS A 38 -6.50 21.99 -27.48
C LYS A 38 -7.32 21.70 -26.21
N MET A 39 -7.10 20.56 -25.57
CA MET A 39 -7.77 20.21 -24.32
C MET A 39 -7.36 21.18 -23.20
N LEU A 40 -6.06 21.45 -23.07
CA LEU A 40 -5.51 22.38 -22.07
C LEU A 40 -5.90 23.84 -22.31
N SER A 41 -6.11 24.26 -23.57
CA SER A 41 -6.53 25.63 -23.92
C SER A 41 -8.03 25.91 -23.76
N GLY A 42 -8.74 25.09 -22.97
CA GLY A 42 -10.16 25.28 -22.65
C GLY A 42 -11.08 24.11 -23.03
N GLY A 43 -10.62 23.16 -23.86
CA GLY A 43 -11.41 21.98 -24.25
C GLY A 43 -11.81 21.07 -23.07
N LEU A 44 -11.02 21.07 -21.99
CA LEU A 44 -11.34 20.32 -20.76
C LEU A 44 -12.64 20.76 -20.11
N ILE A 45 -13.03 22.04 -20.19
CA ILE A 45 -14.28 22.52 -19.57
C ILE A 45 -15.48 21.86 -20.24
N GLN A 46 -15.55 21.90 -21.57
CA GLN A 46 -16.63 21.27 -22.34
C GLN A 46 -16.63 19.75 -22.14
N PHE A 47 -15.45 19.13 -22.09
CA PHE A 47 -15.32 17.70 -21.82
C PHE A 47 -15.88 17.32 -20.44
N PHE A 48 -15.56 18.08 -19.40
CA PHE A 48 -16.08 17.82 -18.06
C PHE A 48 -17.55 18.19 -17.88
N GLN A 49 -18.08 19.16 -18.64
CA GLN A 49 -19.52 19.39 -18.70
C GLN A 49 -20.27 18.20 -19.30
N LYS A 50 -19.73 17.62 -20.38
CA LYS A 50 -20.27 16.41 -21.03
C LYS A 50 -20.15 15.17 -20.14
N TYR A 51 -19.04 15.04 -19.40
CA TYR A 51 -18.74 13.92 -18.51
C TYR A 51 -18.66 14.38 -17.04
N SER A 52 -19.74 14.94 -16.52
CA SER A 52 -19.78 15.58 -15.18
C SER A 52 -19.44 14.63 -14.03
N VAL A 53 -19.82 13.35 -14.13
CA VAL A 53 -19.44 12.32 -13.15
C VAL A 53 -17.93 12.09 -13.13
N LEU A 54 -17.28 12.09 -14.29
CA LEU A 54 -15.81 11.96 -14.38
C LEU A 54 -15.12 13.17 -13.75
N ALA A 55 -15.65 14.38 -13.97
CA ALA A 55 -15.12 15.60 -13.35
C ALA A 55 -15.18 15.52 -11.82
N ARG A 56 -16.32 15.07 -11.27
CA ARG A 56 -16.48 14.83 -9.83
C ARG A 56 -15.49 13.80 -9.32
N LEU A 57 -15.36 12.64 -9.99
CA LEU A 57 -14.44 11.58 -9.57
C LEU A 57 -12.98 12.04 -9.57
N LEU A 58 -12.56 12.78 -10.60
CA LEU A 58 -11.21 13.35 -10.65
C LEU A 58 -10.98 14.33 -9.50
N GLY A 59 -11.90 15.27 -9.28
CA GLY A 59 -11.81 16.23 -8.17
C GLY A 59 -11.73 15.53 -6.82
N THR A 60 -12.62 14.57 -6.55
CA THR A 60 -12.61 13.78 -5.31
C THR A 60 -11.32 12.98 -5.14
N THR A 61 -10.82 12.35 -6.20
CA THR A 61 -9.57 11.56 -6.12
C THR A 61 -8.36 12.46 -5.88
N THR A 62 -8.32 13.64 -6.50
CA THR A 62 -7.28 14.64 -6.26
C THR A 62 -7.32 15.15 -4.82
N ASP A 63 -8.50 15.44 -4.29
CA ASP A 63 -8.66 15.91 -2.89
C ASP A 63 -8.18 14.86 -1.87
N PHE A 64 -8.54 13.59 -2.09
CA PHE A 64 -8.02 12.48 -1.28
C PHE A 64 -6.51 12.33 -1.39
N TRP A 65 -5.94 12.46 -2.59
CA TRP A 65 -4.49 12.40 -2.78
C TRP A 65 -3.75 13.53 -2.04
N ILE A 66 -4.26 14.76 -2.10
CA ILE A 66 -3.70 15.91 -1.38
C ILE A 66 -3.78 15.65 0.13
N THR A 67 -4.97 15.33 0.63
CA THR A 67 -5.21 15.12 2.06
C THR A 67 -4.32 14.00 2.63
N ASN A 68 -4.25 12.85 1.95
CA ASN A 68 -3.45 11.72 2.41
C ASN A 68 -1.94 12.01 2.34
N THR A 69 -1.50 12.78 1.33
CA THR A 69 -0.08 13.17 1.20
C THR A 69 0.32 14.16 2.29
N CYS A 70 -0.52 15.16 2.57
CA CYS A 70 -0.31 16.11 3.65
C CYS A 70 -0.28 15.41 5.02
N GLU A 71 -1.25 14.52 5.28
CA GLU A 71 -1.31 13.72 6.51
C GLU A 71 -0.03 12.88 6.69
N PHE A 72 0.43 12.22 5.63
CA PHE A 72 1.68 11.44 5.64
C PHE A 72 2.90 12.31 5.95
N ILE A 73 3.08 13.46 5.29
CA ILE A 73 4.23 14.34 5.51
C ILE A 73 4.23 14.87 6.95
N GLN A 74 3.08 15.26 7.48
CA GLN A 74 2.93 15.73 8.86
C GLN A 74 3.31 14.64 9.86
N ARG A 75 2.81 13.41 9.67
CA ARG A 75 3.15 12.26 10.52
C ARG A 75 4.63 11.90 10.43
N LEU A 76 5.22 11.92 9.24
CA LEU A 76 6.65 11.67 9.05
C LEU A 76 7.49 12.70 9.82
N GLN A 77 7.12 13.97 9.76
CA GLN A 77 7.80 15.03 10.50
C GLN A 77 7.63 14.85 12.02
N LEU A 78 6.41 14.57 12.48
CA LEU A 78 6.09 14.37 13.91
C LEU A 78 6.86 13.18 14.50
N ASP A 79 6.93 12.07 13.76
CA ASP A 79 7.54 10.83 14.22
C ASP A 79 9.04 10.73 13.96
N TRP A 80 9.66 11.73 13.30
CA TRP A 80 11.04 11.65 12.83
C TRP A 80 12.03 11.17 13.91
N GLY A 81 11.94 11.75 15.11
CA GLY A 81 12.82 11.39 16.23
C GLY A 81 12.62 9.97 16.72
N ASP A 82 11.37 9.49 16.78
CA ASP A 82 11.07 8.13 17.24
C ASP A 82 11.35 7.09 16.15
N ILE A 83 11.22 7.46 14.88
CA ILE A 83 11.70 6.65 13.75
C ILE A 83 13.20 6.45 13.86
N GLN A 84 13.98 7.51 14.12
CA GLN A 84 15.42 7.39 14.28
C GLN A 84 15.78 6.49 15.45
N LYS A 85 15.19 6.70 16.63
CA LYS A 85 15.44 5.86 17.81
C LYS A 85 15.04 4.40 17.60
N THR A 86 13.94 4.15 16.91
CA THR A 86 13.42 2.79 16.73
C THR A 86 14.22 2.01 15.70
N PHE A 87 14.46 2.59 14.52
CA PHE A 87 14.99 1.85 13.36
C PHE A 87 16.45 2.16 13.03
N GLN A 88 17.05 3.17 13.66
CA GLN A 88 18.37 3.70 13.27
C GLN A 88 19.14 4.29 14.48
N ASP A 89 19.01 3.71 15.68
CA ASP A 89 19.44 4.32 16.96
C ASP A 89 20.90 4.81 16.97
N ASN A 90 21.81 4.09 16.29
CA ASN A 90 23.25 4.37 16.27
C ASN A 90 23.74 5.23 15.09
N SER A 91 22.85 5.80 14.27
CA SER A 91 23.27 6.63 13.13
C SER A 91 22.23 7.67 12.73
N GLU A 92 22.66 8.72 12.03
CA GLU A 92 21.74 9.72 11.50
C GLU A 92 20.80 9.08 10.47
N LEU A 93 19.50 9.35 10.60
CA LEU A 93 18.49 8.87 9.65
C LEU A 93 18.71 9.44 8.24
N GLY A 94 19.16 10.70 8.14
CA GLY A 94 19.36 11.41 6.88
C GLY A 94 18.05 11.77 6.16
N LYS A 95 18.15 12.46 5.03
CA LYS A 95 16.97 12.91 4.26
C LYS A 95 16.25 11.73 3.60
N VAL A 96 14.94 11.85 3.37
CA VAL A 96 14.20 10.92 2.51
C VAL A 96 14.60 11.18 1.05
N VAL A 97 15.12 10.14 0.38
CA VAL A 97 15.61 10.21 -1.00
C VAL A 97 14.66 9.57 -2.01
N ASN A 98 13.71 8.75 -1.55
CA ASN A 98 12.69 8.15 -2.40
C ASN A 98 11.41 7.90 -1.61
N ILE A 99 10.26 8.16 -2.23
CA ILE A 99 8.94 7.81 -1.72
C ILE A 99 8.18 7.10 -2.86
N LYS A 100 7.72 5.88 -2.60
CA LYS A 100 6.87 5.12 -3.51
C LYS A 100 5.49 4.91 -2.87
N ALA A 101 4.48 5.53 -3.46
CA ALA A 101 3.07 5.38 -3.08
C ALA A 101 2.39 4.25 -3.88
N GLY A 102 1.15 3.91 -3.52
CA GLY A 102 0.31 2.99 -4.30
C GLY A 102 0.81 1.54 -4.29
N LEU A 103 1.43 1.12 -3.19
CA LEU A 103 1.95 -0.25 -3.01
C LEU A 103 0.90 -1.27 -2.56
N SER A 104 -0.30 -0.79 -2.25
CA SER A 104 -1.46 -1.59 -1.88
C SER A 104 -2.67 -1.10 -2.66
N ASP A 105 -3.70 -1.92 -2.70
CA ASP A 105 -5.01 -1.46 -3.14
C ASP A 105 -5.45 -0.23 -2.34
N LEU A 106 -6.13 0.68 -3.02
CA LEU A 106 -6.67 1.88 -2.40
C LEU A 106 -7.83 1.47 -1.49
N HIS A 107 -7.63 1.57 -0.19
CA HIS A 107 -8.68 1.38 0.81
C HIS A 107 -9.04 2.72 1.45
N ASN A 108 -10.25 2.82 2.03
CA ASN A 108 -10.71 3.97 2.83
C ASN A 108 -10.32 5.34 2.25
N GLN A 109 -11.00 5.77 1.18
CA GLN A 109 -10.82 7.11 0.59
C GLN A 109 -9.40 7.34 0.03
N GLY A 110 -8.84 6.32 -0.64
CA GLY A 110 -7.57 6.45 -1.35
C GLY A 110 -6.32 6.40 -0.46
N ARG A 111 -6.44 5.95 0.79
CA ARG A 111 -5.29 5.73 1.66
C ARG A 111 -4.49 4.55 1.12
N SER A 112 -3.19 4.76 0.94
CA SER A 112 -2.28 3.73 0.45
C SER A 112 -1.03 3.67 1.31
N VAL A 113 -0.37 2.51 1.24
CA VAL A 113 0.93 2.29 1.85
C VAL A 113 2.01 3.09 1.11
N PHE A 114 2.90 3.73 1.86
CA PHE A 114 4.07 4.43 1.31
C PHE A 114 5.34 3.68 1.70
N ALA A 115 6.21 3.39 0.73
CA ALA A 115 7.58 2.97 1.01
C ALA A 115 8.52 4.16 0.92
N LEU A 116 9.36 4.32 1.93
CA LEU A 116 10.36 5.36 2.02
C LEU A 116 11.74 4.73 1.88
N LYS A 117 12.66 5.47 1.27
CA LYS A 117 14.09 5.21 1.34
C LYS A 117 14.79 6.46 1.87
N PHE A 118 15.57 6.30 2.92
CA PHE A 118 16.39 7.35 3.51
C PHE A 118 17.80 7.34 2.92
N ALA A 119 18.48 8.48 3.03
CA ALA A 119 19.87 8.64 2.60
C ALA A 119 20.83 7.70 3.35
N SER A 120 20.51 7.35 4.60
CA SER A 120 21.22 6.33 5.38
C SER A 120 21.17 4.93 4.76
N GLY A 121 20.24 4.69 3.82
CA GLY A 121 19.94 3.38 3.26
C GLY A 121 18.75 2.69 3.89
N LEU A 122 18.24 3.20 5.03
CA LEU A 122 17.04 2.67 5.67
C LEU A 122 15.85 2.68 4.71
N LYS A 123 15.09 1.59 4.72
CA LYS A 123 13.82 1.49 4.01
C LYS A 123 12.71 1.27 5.03
N LEU A 124 11.65 2.07 4.97
CA LEU A 124 10.50 1.95 5.87
C LEU A 124 9.19 1.89 5.08
N ILE A 125 8.20 1.26 5.69
CA ILE A 125 6.84 1.19 5.21
C ILE A 125 5.94 1.97 6.16
N TYR A 126 5.28 3.01 5.65
CA TYR A 126 4.21 3.70 6.34
C TYR A 126 2.86 3.07 5.99
N LYS A 127 2.10 2.70 7.02
CA LYS A 127 0.75 2.15 6.91
C LYS A 127 -0.25 3.07 7.59
N PRO A 128 -1.24 3.65 6.87
CA PRO A 128 -2.26 4.54 7.44
C PRO A 128 -3.40 3.75 8.11
N LYS A 129 -3.05 2.76 8.93
CA LYS A 129 -3.97 1.90 9.70
C LYS A 129 -3.32 1.48 11.01
N ASP A 130 -4.15 1.08 11.98
CA ASP A 130 -3.66 0.47 13.21
C ASP A 130 -2.78 -0.75 12.92
N LEU A 131 -1.67 -0.84 13.64
CA LEU A 131 -0.72 -1.96 13.60
C LEU A 131 -0.76 -2.81 14.87
N GLY A 132 -1.81 -2.68 15.70
CA GLY A 132 -1.97 -3.45 16.93
C GLY A 132 -1.92 -4.95 16.71
N LEU A 133 -2.52 -5.44 15.62
CA LEU A 133 -2.44 -6.85 15.22
C LEU A 133 -1.00 -7.27 14.88
N GLU A 134 -0.30 -6.46 14.06
CA GLU A 134 1.10 -6.70 13.74
C GLU A 134 1.99 -6.71 15.00
N VAL A 135 1.79 -5.76 15.93
CA VAL A 135 2.52 -5.70 17.21
C VAL A 135 2.26 -6.95 18.06
N ALA A 136 1.00 -7.36 18.21
CA ALA A 136 0.62 -8.54 18.98
C ALA A 136 1.25 -9.82 18.37
N PHE A 137 1.20 -9.95 17.03
CA PHE A 137 1.80 -11.06 16.32
C PHE A 137 3.31 -11.12 16.53
N PHE A 138 4.04 -10.02 16.35
CA PHE A 138 5.49 -10.02 16.59
C PHE A 138 5.86 -10.23 18.07
N GLY A 139 5.01 -9.79 19.00
CA GLY A 139 5.14 -10.12 20.43
C GLY A 139 5.06 -11.62 20.69
N LEU A 140 4.07 -12.29 20.10
CA LEU A 140 3.93 -13.75 20.19
C LEU A 140 5.12 -14.48 19.54
N VAL A 141 5.53 -14.06 18.34
CA VAL A 141 6.67 -14.66 17.65
C VAL A 141 7.95 -14.49 18.48
N LYS A 142 8.16 -13.32 19.11
CA LYS A 142 9.29 -13.08 20.01
C LYS A 142 9.25 -14.01 21.21
N TYR A 143 8.08 -14.18 21.82
CA TYR A 143 7.88 -15.14 22.92
C TYR A 143 8.25 -16.56 22.47
N LEU A 144 7.74 -17.04 21.34
CA LEU A 144 8.01 -18.38 20.82
C LEU A 144 9.48 -18.61 20.46
N ASN A 145 10.15 -17.62 19.85
CA ASN A 145 11.57 -17.68 19.54
C ASN A 145 12.43 -17.91 20.80
N ASN A 146 12.01 -17.40 21.97
CA ASN A 146 12.72 -17.62 23.23
C ASN A 146 12.62 -19.07 23.73
N PHE A 147 11.57 -19.82 23.38
CA PHE A 147 11.43 -21.23 23.78
C PHE A 147 12.20 -22.20 22.87
N GLN A 148 12.83 -21.71 21.79
CA GLN A 148 13.60 -22.51 20.81
C GLN A 148 12.82 -23.72 20.23
N MET A 149 11.49 -23.73 20.32
CA MET A 149 10.65 -24.84 19.84
C MET A 149 10.51 -24.86 18.32
N LEU A 150 10.79 -23.74 17.66
CA LEU A 150 10.74 -23.57 16.21
C LEU A 150 12.02 -22.87 15.72
N PRO A 151 12.45 -23.11 14.46
CA PRO A 151 13.45 -22.28 13.79
C PRO A 151 13.10 -20.78 13.92
N GLN A 152 14.11 -19.96 14.21
CA GLN A 152 13.92 -18.53 14.50
C GLN A 152 13.12 -17.84 13.39
N LEU A 153 11.93 -17.38 13.74
CA LEU A 153 11.09 -16.60 12.85
C LEU A 153 11.60 -15.17 12.82
N LYS A 154 11.64 -14.58 11.62
CA LYS A 154 12.07 -13.19 11.44
C LYS A 154 11.06 -12.25 12.09
N LEU A 155 11.56 -11.41 13.00
CA LEU A 155 10.80 -10.31 13.59
C LEU A 155 11.02 -9.05 12.75
N MET A 156 9.97 -8.25 12.59
CA MET A 156 10.08 -6.90 12.08
C MET A 156 9.89 -5.92 13.22
N GLU A 157 10.65 -4.83 13.18
CA GLU A 157 10.39 -3.70 14.06
C GLU A 157 9.16 -2.92 13.59
N VAL A 158 8.35 -2.50 14.56
CA VAL A 158 7.09 -1.79 14.33
C VAL A 158 7.00 -0.62 15.30
N LEU A 159 6.79 0.57 14.77
CA LEU A 159 6.40 1.76 15.53
C LEU A 159 4.90 2.00 15.32
N ASN A 160 4.09 1.61 16.30
CA ASN A 160 2.63 1.77 16.25
C ASN A 160 2.19 3.11 16.88
N ARG A 161 1.31 3.84 16.17
CA ARG A 161 0.68 5.10 16.62
C ARG A 161 -0.84 4.96 16.76
N SER A 162 -1.32 3.75 17.01
CA SER A 162 -2.73 3.36 17.22
C SER A 162 -3.63 3.44 15.99
N ASN A 163 -3.50 4.43 15.11
CA ASN A 163 -4.31 4.54 13.88
C ASN A 163 -3.47 4.63 12.59
N TYR A 164 -2.15 4.62 12.73
CA TYR A 164 -1.16 4.43 11.67
C TYR A 164 0.11 3.85 12.29
N GLY A 165 1.09 3.50 11.47
CA GLY A 165 2.42 3.21 11.98
C GLY A 165 3.45 2.94 10.91
N TRP A 166 4.65 2.64 11.39
CA TRP A 166 5.84 2.43 10.59
C TRP A 166 6.34 1.01 10.81
N VAL A 167 6.73 0.34 9.72
CA VAL A 167 7.26 -1.02 9.75
C VAL A 167 8.55 -1.05 8.95
N GLU A 168 9.51 -1.85 9.41
CA GLU A 168 10.71 -2.17 8.65
C GLU A 168 10.35 -2.71 7.25
N TYR A 169 11.08 -2.26 6.22
CA TYR A 169 10.89 -2.78 4.88
C TYR A 169 11.48 -4.19 4.74
N MET A 170 10.63 -5.14 4.33
CA MET A 170 11.07 -6.49 3.96
C MET A 170 11.39 -6.58 2.47
N GLU A 171 12.66 -6.84 2.14
CA GLU A 171 13.08 -7.07 0.77
C GLU A 171 12.72 -8.47 0.30
N HIS A 172 12.02 -8.56 -0.82
CA HIS A 172 11.73 -9.82 -1.48
C HIS A 172 12.90 -10.22 -2.37
N LEU A 173 13.77 -11.08 -1.86
CA LEU A 173 14.92 -11.59 -2.59
C LEU A 173 14.56 -12.88 -3.36
N PRO A 174 15.03 -13.06 -4.61
CA PRO A 174 14.83 -14.31 -5.32
C PRO A 174 15.57 -15.47 -4.62
N LEU A 175 14.97 -16.67 -4.66
CA LEU A 175 15.59 -17.89 -4.16
C LEU A 175 16.75 -18.27 -5.10
N LYS A 176 17.97 -18.35 -4.57
CA LYS A 176 19.18 -18.59 -5.37
C LYS A 176 19.48 -20.07 -5.58
N ASP A 177 19.11 -20.92 -4.62
CA ASP A 177 19.42 -22.34 -4.59
C ASP A 177 18.33 -23.15 -3.88
N SER A 178 18.44 -24.48 -3.95
CA SER A 178 17.50 -25.43 -3.34
C SER A 178 17.50 -25.36 -1.80
N GLU A 179 18.63 -25.00 -1.18
CA GLU A 179 18.71 -24.83 0.28
C GLU A 179 17.95 -23.59 0.76
N ALA A 180 18.04 -22.48 0.04
CA ALA A 180 17.26 -21.28 0.29
C ALA A 180 15.77 -21.56 0.13
N ALA A 181 15.39 -22.37 -0.87
CA ALA A 181 14.01 -22.82 -1.02
C ALA A 181 13.55 -23.67 0.18
N ALA A 182 14.37 -24.63 0.64
CA ALA A 182 14.05 -25.45 1.81
C ALA A 182 13.87 -24.60 3.08
N ARG A 183 14.79 -23.66 3.34
CA ARG A 183 14.69 -22.71 4.47
C ARG A 183 13.45 -21.83 4.37
N TYR A 184 13.12 -21.36 3.17
CA TYR A 184 11.91 -20.56 2.92
C TYR A 184 10.64 -21.35 3.23
N TYR A 185 10.52 -22.59 2.74
CA TYR A 185 9.35 -23.43 3.01
C TYR A 185 9.25 -23.83 4.49
N GLN A 186 10.38 -24.11 5.15
CA GLN A 186 10.40 -24.37 6.59
C GLN A 186 9.91 -23.14 7.39
N SER A 187 10.41 -21.94 7.05
CA SER A 187 10.00 -20.69 7.72
C SER A 187 8.53 -20.35 7.46
N SER A 188 8.06 -20.58 6.23
CA SER A 188 6.67 -20.40 5.84
C SER A 188 5.76 -21.38 6.57
N GLY A 189 6.17 -22.65 6.68
CA GLY A 189 5.47 -23.68 7.45
C GLY A 189 5.36 -23.34 8.93
N ASN A 190 6.45 -22.85 9.54
CA ASN A 190 6.45 -22.40 10.93
C ASN A 190 5.50 -21.21 11.14
N SER A 191 5.54 -20.23 10.23
CA SER A 191 4.65 -19.07 10.28
C SER A 191 3.18 -19.48 10.17
N PHE A 192 2.88 -20.42 9.26
CA PHE A 192 1.55 -21.00 9.11
C PHE A 192 1.11 -21.79 10.34
N TYR A 193 2.00 -22.57 10.95
CA TYR A 193 1.72 -23.30 12.19
C TYR A 193 1.37 -22.36 13.35
N VAL A 194 2.12 -21.28 13.53
CA VAL A 194 1.83 -20.24 14.54
C VAL A 194 0.49 -19.57 14.26
N TYR A 195 0.22 -19.23 12.99
CA TYR A 195 -1.08 -18.68 12.60
C TYR A 195 -2.23 -19.64 12.90
N CYS A 196 -2.14 -20.90 12.50
CA CYS A 196 -3.16 -21.91 12.77
C CYS A 196 -3.36 -22.17 14.26
N THR A 197 -2.30 -22.20 15.06
CA THR A 197 -2.42 -22.36 16.52
C THR A 197 -3.08 -21.13 17.16
N CYS A 198 -2.81 -19.92 16.69
CA CYS A 198 -3.53 -18.71 17.13
C CYS A 198 -5.03 -18.80 16.80
N TYR A 199 -5.40 -19.16 15.57
CA TYR A 199 -6.81 -19.35 15.19
C TYR A 199 -7.48 -20.46 16.01
N ARG A 200 -6.74 -21.52 16.34
CA ARG A 200 -7.27 -22.62 17.15
C ARG A 200 -7.44 -22.21 18.62
N VAL A 201 -6.57 -21.36 19.16
CA VAL A 201 -6.71 -20.76 20.49
C VAL A 201 -7.83 -19.72 20.50
N GLU A 202 -8.04 -18.95 19.44
CA GLU A 202 -9.18 -18.02 19.31
C GLU A 202 -10.52 -18.78 19.30
N ILE A 203 -10.61 -19.89 18.54
CA ILE A 203 -11.76 -20.81 18.58
C ILE A 203 -11.91 -21.48 19.95
N PHE A 204 -10.80 -21.83 20.62
CA PHE A 204 -10.82 -22.48 21.94
C PHE A 204 -11.23 -21.51 23.06
N ILE A 205 -10.73 -20.27 23.06
CA ILE A 205 -11.13 -19.21 23.98
C ILE A 205 -12.58 -18.81 23.74
N MET A 206 -13.02 -18.71 22.48
CA MET A 206 -14.42 -18.42 22.14
C MET A 206 -15.37 -19.59 22.50
N LYS A 207 -14.88 -20.84 22.52
CA LYS A 207 -15.65 -22.00 23.03
C LYS A 207 -15.62 -22.16 24.56
N ILE A 208 -14.60 -21.66 25.25
CA ILE A 208 -14.51 -21.71 26.72
C ILE A 208 -15.21 -20.52 27.38
N LEU A 209 -15.21 -19.34 26.76
CA LEU A 209 -15.91 -18.15 27.26
C LEU A 209 -17.40 -18.10 26.89
N LEU A 210 -17.90 -19.01 26.05
CA LEU A 210 -19.32 -19.13 25.69
C LEU A 210 -19.90 -20.51 26.10
N PRO A 211 -19.79 -20.91 27.39
CA PRO A 211 -20.99 -21.49 27.98
C PRO A 211 -21.05 -21.33 29.51
N VAL A 212 -21.50 -20.17 30.04
CA VAL A 212 -22.17 -20.11 31.37
C VAL A 212 -23.15 -18.92 31.43
N GLU A 213 -24.15 -18.86 30.55
CA GLU A 213 -25.30 -17.96 30.78
C GLU A 213 -26.67 -18.62 30.59
N ASN A 214 -26.75 -19.95 30.50
CA ASN A 214 -28.06 -20.61 30.31
C ASN A 214 -28.28 -21.91 31.10
N ILE A 215 -27.60 -22.08 32.24
CA ILE A 215 -27.97 -23.13 33.20
C ILE A 215 -27.93 -22.53 34.59
N LEU A 216 -28.97 -21.79 34.96
CA LEU A 216 -29.51 -21.68 36.33
C LEU A 216 -30.82 -20.87 36.26
N SER A 217 -31.92 -21.54 35.89
CA SER A 217 -33.26 -21.17 36.33
C SER A 217 -33.98 -22.39 36.90
N PRO A 218 -33.77 -22.71 38.19
CA PRO A 218 -34.74 -23.49 38.95
C PRO A 218 -35.63 -22.54 39.74
N LEU A 219 -36.94 -22.65 39.51
CA LEU A 219 -38.02 -22.47 40.50
C LEU A 219 -38.02 -21.18 41.33
N THR A 220 -38.87 -20.23 40.94
CA THR A 220 -39.99 -19.72 41.75
C THR A 220 -41.03 -19.11 40.83
#